data_AF-A0A2H0PIE7-F1
#
_entry.id   AF-A0A2H0PIE7-F1
#
_cell.length_a   1.000
_cell.length_b   1.000
_cell.length_c   1.000
_cell.angle_alpha   90.00
_cell.angle_beta   90.00
_cell.angle_gamma   90.00
#
_symmetry.space_group_name_H-M   'P 1'
#
loop_
_entity.id
_entity.type
_entity.pdbx_description
1 polymer ?
#
loop_
_entity_poly.entity_id
_entity_poly.type
_entity_poly.pdbx_seq_one_letter_code
_entity_poly.pdbx_strand_id
1 'polypeptide(L)'
;MFRKSLIVLILVIRPLFAQNYHEHLYMIPRVEDWAVEAGSEIRAAFASLRLSEVVYPKGLEKTVYREIFNIEPEQGERLTLLDLCLQLGRANFNKGLERLLSMPSDGDFSLAIRRELYLANSSIRYYLFHKLNTDGVSEVFSHYFKANPSHNGSLIDATAFFRDLEEWSWLVPNRRSRIKLAKVMLIARQHGIQIRYFAGFHREFLDEFQIGVPSALLDLEKSPDMDPKNGLINGIDITGSIFDDPYANDILFDDTAVERVLSALKTLASFCYMHELHLRLHAFEASAQAPFHEAVARLVEELKIPAIIRIGHAAALNPYWMSRLQAPLRAKVFVEMNPRSNENLFGTPIDQLRDIALELNRREIPLLVGADEIGIFENAAPDLNKARLQETCKIHFADLVLP
;
A
#
# COMPACT_ATOMS: atom_id res chain seq x y z
N MET A 1 52.87 18.22 -16.76
CA MET A 1 52.24 18.75 -15.53
C MET A 1 50.74 18.50 -15.62
N PHE A 2 50.23 17.42 -15.03
CA PHE A 2 48.79 17.13 -14.98
C PHE A 2 48.23 17.63 -13.64
N ARG A 3 47.35 18.62 -13.68
CA ARG A 3 46.58 19.07 -12.52
C ARG A 3 45.56 17.98 -12.17
N LYS A 4 45.73 17.37 -11.01
CA LYS A 4 44.71 16.50 -10.39
C LYS A 4 43.55 17.38 -9.96
N SER A 5 42.44 17.32 -10.69
CA SER A 5 41.16 17.85 -10.22
C SER A 5 40.64 16.91 -9.14
N LEU A 6 40.66 17.41 -7.90
CA LEU A 6 40.04 16.77 -6.75
C LEU A 6 38.52 16.87 -6.92
N ILE A 7 37.89 15.79 -7.38
CA ILE A 7 36.43 15.65 -7.33
C ILE A 7 36.09 15.41 -5.85
N VAL A 8 35.62 16.45 -5.17
CA VAL A 8 35.03 16.34 -3.84
C VAL A 8 33.66 15.71 -4.02
N LEU A 9 33.56 14.42 -3.76
CA LEU A 9 32.28 13.72 -3.66
C LEU A 9 31.61 14.18 -2.36
N ILE A 10 30.76 15.21 -2.43
CA ILE A 10 29.90 15.57 -1.30
C ILE A 10 28.82 14.49 -1.20
N LEU A 11 29.03 13.53 -0.31
CA LEU A 11 28.02 12.61 0.18
C LEU A 11 27.03 13.43 1.04
N VAL A 12 26.01 14.01 0.41
CA VAL A 12 24.89 14.58 1.14
C VAL A 12 24.07 13.41 1.69
N ILE A 13 24.31 13.04 2.94
CA ILE A 13 23.39 12.19 3.70
C ILE A 13 22.17 13.07 3.99
N ARG A 14 21.17 13.05 3.09
CA ARG A 14 19.86 13.63 3.42
C ARG A 14 19.23 12.72 4.48
N PRO A 15 18.71 13.26 5.59
CA PRO A 15 17.91 12.46 6.50
C PRO A 15 16.79 11.81 5.70
N LEU A 16 16.70 10.48 5.79
CA LEU A 16 15.60 9.71 5.21
C LEU A 16 14.36 10.02 6.05
N PHE A 17 13.59 11.01 5.61
CA PHE A 17 12.19 11.05 5.96
C PHE A 17 11.54 9.92 5.16
N ALA A 18 10.93 8.95 5.85
CA ALA A 18 10.09 7.97 5.20
C ALA A 18 9.04 8.73 4.37
N GLN A 19 8.96 8.42 3.09
CA GLN A 19 7.86 8.91 2.26
C GLN A 19 6.73 7.88 2.36
N ASN A 20 5.49 8.33 2.33
CA ASN A 20 4.37 7.41 2.44
C ASN A 20 4.10 6.80 1.06
N TYR A 21 4.84 5.74 0.76
CA TYR A 21 4.59 4.92 -0.41
C TYR A 21 3.62 3.83 -0.06
N HIS A 22 2.82 3.45 -1.05
CA HIS A 22 2.02 2.24 -1.00
C HIS A 22 0.77 2.33 -0.08
N GLU A 23 0.35 3.54 0.27
CA GLU A 23 -0.74 3.73 1.21
C GLU A 23 -2.14 3.60 0.58
N HIS A 24 -3.09 2.95 1.26
CA HIS A 24 -4.49 3.33 1.06
C HIS A 24 -4.79 4.57 1.90
N LEU A 25 -5.30 5.65 1.26
CA LEU A 25 -5.47 6.94 1.94
C LEU A 25 -6.25 6.83 3.26
N TYR A 26 -7.28 5.99 3.32
CA TYR A 26 -8.09 5.78 4.52
C TYR A 26 -7.34 5.07 5.67
N MET A 27 -6.15 4.53 5.43
CA MET A 27 -5.31 3.89 6.46
C MET A 27 -4.22 4.81 7.00
N ILE A 28 -3.97 5.95 6.35
CA ILE A 28 -2.90 6.87 6.75
C ILE A 28 -3.22 7.60 8.06
N PRO A 29 -4.41 8.21 8.25
CA PRO A 29 -4.69 8.96 9.48
C PRO A 29 -4.62 8.03 10.68
N ARG A 30 -3.96 8.48 11.75
CA ARG A 30 -3.88 7.74 13.01
C ARG A 30 -5.23 7.71 13.69
N VAL A 31 -5.43 6.78 14.62
CA VAL A 31 -6.68 6.68 15.40
C VAL A 31 -7.05 8.03 16.02
N GLU A 32 -6.07 8.81 16.50
CA GLU A 32 -6.36 10.10 17.11
C GLU A 32 -6.93 11.10 16.11
N ASP A 33 -6.53 11.04 14.84
CA ASP A 33 -7.07 11.89 13.78
C ASP A 33 -8.57 11.59 13.54
N TRP A 34 -8.98 10.33 13.72
CA TRP A 34 -10.38 9.92 13.74
C TRP A 34 -11.06 10.27 15.07
N ALA A 35 -10.35 10.19 16.19
CA ALA A 35 -10.90 10.35 17.54
C ALA A 35 -11.12 11.80 17.96
N VAL A 36 -10.32 12.75 17.46
CA VAL A 36 -10.52 14.19 17.69
C VAL A 36 -11.88 14.63 17.14
N GLU A 37 -12.37 13.94 16.10
CA GLU A 37 -13.71 14.13 15.52
C GLU A 37 -14.66 12.96 15.80
N ALA A 38 -14.48 12.23 16.91
CA ALA A 38 -15.44 11.24 17.43
C ALA A 38 -16.77 11.87 17.93
N GLY A 39 -17.25 12.89 17.20
CA GLY A 39 -18.55 13.50 17.29
C GLY A 39 -19.66 12.61 16.74
N SER A 40 -20.83 13.21 16.51
CA SER A 40 -22.04 12.49 16.11
C SER A 40 -21.91 11.74 14.79
N GLU A 41 -21.02 12.16 13.88
CA GLU A 41 -20.93 11.58 12.54
C GLU A 41 -20.24 10.21 12.50
N ILE A 42 -19.07 10.05 13.13
CA ILE A 42 -18.41 8.73 13.24
C ILE A 42 -19.31 7.76 14.02
N ARG A 43 -19.94 8.23 15.10
CA ARG A 43 -20.91 7.43 15.87
C ARG A 43 -22.12 7.02 15.02
N ALA A 44 -22.67 7.93 14.21
CA ALA A 44 -23.77 7.63 13.31
C ALA A 44 -23.35 6.65 12.20
N ALA A 45 -22.15 6.81 11.64
CA ALA A 45 -21.58 5.87 10.67
C ALA A 45 -21.45 4.47 11.30
N PHE A 46 -20.87 4.37 12.50
CA PHE A 46 -20.71 3.11 13.25
C PHE A 46 -22.04 2.47 13.63
N ALA A 47 -23.06 3.28 13.97
CA ALA A 47 -24.40 2.77 14.26
C ALA A 47 -25.12 2.23 13.00
N SER A 48 -24.73 2.71 11.82
CA SER A 48 -25.34 2.33 10.54
C SER A 48 -24.66 1.15 9.83
N LEU A 49 -23.48 0.75 10.29
CA LEU A 49 -22.67 -0.31 9.70
C LEU A 49 -22.76 -1.56 10.57
N ARG A 50 -23.25 -2.67 10.00
CA ARG A 50 -23.14 -3.96 10.67
C ARG A 50 -21.73 -4.48 10.54
N LEU A 51 -21.25 -5.13 11.59
CA LEU A 51 -19.96 -5.79 11.59
C LEU A 51 -19.89 -6.84 10.45
N SER A 52 -21.02 -7.51 10.17
CA SER A 52 -21.15 -8.47 9.08
C SER A 52 -21.13 -7.88 7.68
N GLU A 53 -21.27 -6.56 7.52
CA GLU A 53 -21.22 -5.88 6.21
C GLU A 53 -19.81 -5.39 5.89
N VAL A 54 -18.97 -5.27 6.92
CA VAL A 54 -17.68 -4.60 6.85
C VAL A 54 -16.55 -5.62 6.84
N VAL A 55 -16.59 -6.66 7.67
CA VAL A 55 -15.45 -7.58 7.84
C VAL A 55 -15.54 -8.82 6.90
N TYR A 56 -16.60 -8.94 6.11
CA TYR A 56 -17.06 -10.23 5.55
C TYR A 56 -16.79 -10.62 4.08
N PRO A 57 -16.12 -9.86 3.19
CA PRO A 57 -15.84 -10.44 1.89
C PRO A 57 -14.60 -11.35 2.01
N LYS A 58 -14.82 -12.68 2.04
CA LYS A 58 -13.87 -13.79 1.79
C LYS A 58 -13.38 -14.66 2.99
N GLY A 59 -14.18 -14.92 4.02
CA GLY A 59 -13.95 -16.09 4.91
C GLY A 59 -12.94 -15.93 6.06
N LEU A 60 -12.67 -14.69 6.48
CA LEU A 60 -11.76 -14.31 7.60
C LEU A 60 -12.41 -14.45 9.00
N GLU A 61 -13.49 -15.24 9.10
CA GLU A 61 -14.65 -14.91 9.95
C GLU A 61 -14.67 -15.51 11.36
N LYS A 62 -13.74 -16.38 11.76
CA LYS A 62 -13.87 -17.08 13.07
C LYS A 62 -12.78 -16.70 14.05
N THR A 63 -11.54 -16.55 13.59
CA THR A 63 -10.41 -16.26 14.46
C THR A 63 -10.47 -14.82 14.97
N VAL A 64 -10.73 -13.82 14.10
CA VAL A 64 -10.87 -12.42 14.54
C VAL A 64 -11.96 -12.22 15.60
N TYR A 65 -13.14 -12.81 15.39
CA TYR A 65 -14.26 -12.67 16.32
C TYR A 65 -13.91 -13.21 17.71
N ARG A 66 -13.31 -14.41 17.77
CA ARG A 66 -13.02 -15.09 19.03
C ARG A 66 -11.73 -14.61 19.69
N GLU A 67 -10.65 -14.54 18.92
CA GLU A 67 -9.31 -14.25 19.43
C GLU A 67 -9.08 -12.76 19.65
N ILE A 68 -9.74 -11.88 18.86
CA ILE A 68 -9.50 -10.44 18.91
C ILE A 68 -10.66 -9.69 19.56
N PHE A 69 -11.88 -9.91 19.06
CA PHE A 69 -13.05 -9.21 19.58
C PHE A 69 -13.68 -9.90 20.78
N ASN A 70 -13.30 -11.16 21.07
CA ASN A 70 -13.86 -11.97 22.15
C ASN A 70 -15.40 -12.04 22.11
N ILE A 71 -15.95 -12.26 20.91
CA ILE A 71 -17.37 -12.45 20.64
C ILE A 71 -17.57 -13.72 19.80
N GLU A 72 -18.71 -14.39 19.97
CA GLU A 72 -19.06 -15.50 19.08
C GLU A 72 -19.50 -14.96 17.70
N PRO A 73 -19.19 -15.66 16.59
CA PRO A 73 -19.56 -15.22 15.24
C PRO A 73 -21.06 -14.89 15.09
N GLU A 74 -21.94 -15.72 15.66
CA GLU A 74 -23.40 -15.54 15.59
C GLU A 74 -23.88 -14.29 16.37
N GLN A 75 -23.11 -13.86 17.37
CA GLN A 75 -23.32 -12.57 18.05
C GLN A 75 -22.85 -11.43 17.14
N GLY A 76 -21.68 -11.61 16.53
CA GLY A 76 -21.07 -10.68 15.58
C GLY A 76 -21.96 -10.30 14.40
N GLU A 77 -22.75 -11.23 13.87
CA GLU A 77 -23.71 -10.99 12.78
C GLU A 77 -24.81 -9.95 13.12
N ARG A 78 -25.03 -9.70 14.41
CA ARG A 78 -26.10 -8.82 14.89
C ARG A 78 -25.59 -7.49 15.44
N LEU A 79 -24.27 -7.36 15.62
CA LEU A 79 -23.67 -6.15 16.19
C LEU A 79 -23.45 -5.10 15.11
N THR A 80 -23.79 -3.85 15.42
CA THR A 80 -23.25 -2.71 14.70
C THR A 80 -21.78 -2.49 15.11
N LEU A 81 -21.02 -1.77 14.29
CA LEU A 81 -19.68 -1.33 14.70
C LEU A 81 -19.74 -0.46 15.97
N LEU A 82 -20.83 0.28 16.20
CA LEU A 82 -21.02 1.05 17.42
C LEU A 82 -21.16 0.12 18.65
N ASP A 83 -21.95 -0.94 18.55
CA ASP A 83 -22.12 -1.90 19.64
C ASP A 83 -20.79 -2.56 20.00
N LEU A 84 -20.06 -3.03 18.98
CA LEU A 84 -18.75 -3.62 19.16
C LEU A 84 -17.76 -2.62 19.77
N CYS A 85 -17.73 -1.39 19.26
CA CYS A 85 -16.88 -0.32 19.78
C CYS A 85 -17.13 -0.09 21.28
N LEU A 86 -18.40 0.03 21.69
CA LEU A 86 -18.74 0.25 23.10
C LEU A 86 -18.42 -0.98 23.97
N GLN A 87 -18.56 -2.20 23.45
CA GLN A 87 -18.16 -3.42 24.17
C GLN A 87 -16.63 -3.45 24.40
N LEU A 88 -15.85 -3.29 23.34
CA LEU A 88 -14.38 -3.31 23.41
C LEU A 88 -13.82 -2.18 24.28
N GLY A 89 -14.45 -1.00 24.22
CA GLY A 89 -14.09 0.19 24.99
C GLY A 89 -14.60 0.21 26.43
N ARG A 90 -15.39 -0.79 26.87
CA ARG A 90 -16.11 -0.77 28.17
C ARG A 90 -16.91 0.52 28.36
N ALA A 91 -17.76 0.82 27.39
CA ALA A 91 -18.54 2.05 27.23
C ALA A 91 -17.74 3.34 26.90
N ASN A 92 -16.40 3.31 26.89
CA ASN A 92 -15.60 4.41 26.36
C ASN A 92 -15.43 4.25 24.84
N PHE A 93 -16.18 5.04 24.07
CA PHE A 93 -16.14 5.02 22.60
C PHE A 93 -14.74 5.23 22.03
N ASN A 94 -13.95 6.17 22.55
CA ASN A 94 -12.63 6.45 21.98
C ASN A 94 -11.66 5.28 22.18
N LYS A 95 -11.75 4.61 23.34
CA LYS A 95 -10.99 3.39 23.61
C LYS A 95 -11.44 2.22 22.74
N GLY A 96 -12.73 2.14 22.44
CA GLY A 96 -13.27 1.16 21.49
C GLY A 96 -12.82 1.44 20.05
N LEU A 97 -12.79 2.72 19.66
CA LEU A 97 -12.38 3.19 18.34
C LEU A 97 -10.91 2.84 18.07
N GLU A 98 -10.04 3.08 19.05
CA GLU A 98 -8.64 2.64 19.03
C GLU A 98 -8.55 1.14 18.70
N ARG A 99 -9.21 0.30 19.48
CA ARG A 99 -9.21 -1.16 19.27
C ARG A 99 -9.76 -1.63 17.92
N LEU A 100 -10.62 -0.84 17.27
CA LEU A 100 -11.23 -1.19 15.98
C LEU A 100 -10.50 -0.62 14.78
N LEU A 101 -9.70 0.43 14.98
CA LEU A 101 -9.01 1.11 13.89
C LEU A 101 -7.50 0.87 13.92
N SER A 102 -6.92 0.38 15.02
CA SER A 102 -5.50 0.06 15.10
C SER A 102 -5.22 -1.39 15.50
N MET A 103 -4.03 -1.86 15.12
CA MET A 103 -3.48 -3.12 15.59
C MET A 103 -2.79 -2.90 16.93
N PRO A 104 -3.13 -3.67 17.98
CA PRO A 104 -2.49 -3.57 19.28
C PRO A 104 -1.00 -3.86 19.16
N SER A 105 -0.16 -2.99 19.73
CA SER A 105 1.30 -3.21 19.76
C SER A 105 1.76 -4.26 20.79
N ASP A 106 0.88 -4.66 21.71
CA ASP A 106 1.16 -5.55 22.84
C ASP A 106 0.59 -6.97 22.69
N GLY A 107 -0.05 -7.28 21.55
CA GLY A 107 -0.61 -8.60 21.29
C GLY A 107 0.44 -9.60 20.82
N ASP A 108 0.64 -10.68 21.57
CA ASP A 108 1.40 -11.86 21.11
C ASP A 108 0.56 -12.69 20.12
N PHE A 109 0.20 -12.05 19.00
CA PHE A 109 -0.59 -12.65 17.93
C PHE A 109 0.31 -13.39 16.94
N SER A 110 -0.14 -14.56 16.47
CA SER A 110 0.45 -15.24 15.32
C SER A 110 0.36 -14.37 14.06
N LEU A 111 1.22 -14.61 13.07
CA LEU A 111 1.21 -13.86 11.80
C LEU A 111 -0.15 -13.95 11.08
N ALA A 112 -0.81 -15.11 11.13
CA ALA A 112 -2.14 -15.28 10.54
C ALA A 112 -3.15 -14.32 11.19
N ILE A 113 -3.19 -14.26 12.53
CA ILE A 113 -4.10 -13.37 13.27
C ILE A 113 -3.79 -11.90 12.97
N ARG A 114 -2.50 -11.52 12.88
CA ARG A 114 -2.10 -10.15 12.52
C ARG A 114 -2.60 -9.73 11.15
N ARG A 115 -2.51 -10.61 10.14
CA ARG A 115 -3.01 -10.36 8.79
C ARG A 115 -4.53 -10.26 8.76
N GLU A 116 -5.24 -11.11 9.49
CA GLU A 116 -6.70 -11.05 9.58
C GLU A 116 -7.17 -9.77 10.27
N LEU A 117 -6.50 -9.36 11.37
CA LEU A 117 -6.77 -8.10 12.04
C LEU A 117 -6.52 -6.90 11.13
N TYR A 118 -5.41 -6.93 10.41
CA TYR A 118 -5.06 -5.91 9.44
C TYR A 118 -6.17 -5.74 8.39
N LEU A 119 -6.69 -6.83 7.81
CA LEU A 119 -7.80 -6.77 6.86
C LEU A 119 -9.09 -6.23 7.49
N ALA A 120 -9.41 -6.66 8.72
CA ALA A 120 -10.58 -6.16 9.43
C ALA A 120 -10.49 -4.64 9.66
N ASN A 121 -9.34 -4.15 10.14
CA ASN A 121 -9.10 -2.73 10.37
C ASN A 121 -9.12 -1.93 9.06
N SER A 122 -8.46 -2.44 8.01
CA SER A 122 -8.46 -1.84 6.67
C SER A 122 -9.88 -1.68 6.14
N SER A 123 -10.70 -2.73 6.25
CA SER A 123 -12.09 -2.68 5.82
C SER A 123 -12.94 -1.71 6.65
N ILE A 124 -12.83 -1.74 7.98
CA ILE A 124 -13.54 -0.79 8.85
C ILE A 124 -13.21 0.65 8.46
N ARG A 125 -11.93 0.96 8.24
CA ARG A 125 -11.47 2.29 7.80
C ARG A 125 -11.98 2.66 6.42
N TYR A 126 -11.99 1.71 5.48
CA TYR A 126 -12.57 1.91 4.15
C TYR A 126 -14.04 2.30 4.24
N TYR A 127 -14.87 1.49 4.91
CA TYR A 127 -16.29 1.79 5.08
C TYR A 127 -16.53 3.10 5.83
N LEU A 128 -15.72 3.40 6.85
CA LEU A 128 -15.80 4.67 7.57
C LEU A 128 -15.52 5.86 6.64
N PHE A 129 -14.43 5.82 5.87
CA PHE A 129 -14.10 6.85 4.88
C PHE A 129 -15.24 7.06 3.87
N HIS A 130 -15.90 5.99 3.45
CA HIS A 130 -17.03 6.06 2.52
C HIS A 130 -18.32 6.57 3.16
N LYS A 131 -18.59 6.26 4.43
CA LYS A 131 -19.79 6.70 5.16
C LYS A 131 -19.73 8.16 5.62
N LEU A 132 -18.57 8.66 6.01
CA LEU A 132 -18.41 10.08 6.35
C LEU A 132 -18.82 10.97 5.17
N ASN A 133 -19.27 12.19 5.44
CA ASN A 133 -19.46 13.20 4.41
C ASN A 133 -18.10 13.83 4.03
N THR A 134 -18.12 14.79 3.10
CA THR A 134 -16.88 15.46 2.65
C THR A 134 -16.21 16.28 3.75
N ASP A 135 -16.98 16.89 4.65
CA ASP A 135 -16.45 17.74 5.71
C ASP A 135 -15.77 16.87 6.78
N GLY A 136 -16.40 15.78 7.22
CA GLY A 136 -15.79 14.83 8.15
C GLY A 136 -14.49 14.22 7.62
N VAL A 137 -14.43 13.87 6.32
CA VAL A 137 -13.17 13.44 5.67
C VAL A 137 -12.14 14.58 5.65
N SER A 138 -12.57 15.81 5.36
CA SER A 138 -11.67 16.97 5.33
C SER A 138 -11.01 17.23 6.67
N GLU A 139 -11.76 17.10 7.76
CA GLU A 139 -11.28 17.34 9.12
C GLU A 139 -10.25 16.30 9.54
N VAL A 140 -10.55 15.00 9.36
CA VAL A 140 -9.60 13.89 9.63
C VAL A 140 -8.27 14.13 8.92
N PHE A 141 -8.29 14.44 7.62
CA PHE A 141 -7.07 14.69 6.86
C PHE A 141 -6.41 16.02 7.22
N SER A 142 -7.16 17.06 7.59
CA SER A 142 -6.57 18.31 8.07
C SER A 142 -5.81 18.12 9.37
N HIS A 143 -6.32 17.27 10.27
CA HIS A 143 -5.64 16.89 11.51
C HIS A 143 -4.38 16.10 11.21
N TYR A 144 -4.49 15.05 10.38
CA TYR A 144 -3.33 14.26 9.95
C TYR A 144 -2.22 15.14 9.35
N PHE A 145 -2.56 16.02 8.39
CA PHE A 145 -1.57 16.88 7.74
C PHE A 145 -0.98 17.96 8.67
N LYS A 146 -1.70 18.34 9.72
CA LYS A 146 -1.23 19.28 10.76
C LYS A 146 -0.40 18.60 11.84
N ALA A 147 -0.71 17.36 12.21
CA ALA A 147 -0.17 16.68 13.38
C ALA A 147 1.33 16.43 13.28
N ASN A 148 1.90 16.21 12.08
CA ASN A 148 3.35 16.10 11.94
C ASN A 148 3.91 16.23 10.50
N PRO A 149 4.39 17.42 10.08
CA PRO A 149 4.96 17.62 8.73
C PRO A 149 6.16 16.72 8.40
N SER A 150 6.93 16.27 9.40
CA SER A 150 8.11 15.41 9.15
C SER A 150 7.76 13.95 8.84
N HIS A 151 6.52 13.53 9.13
CA HIS A 151 6.04 12.16 8.90
C HIS A 151 5.26 12.03 7.59
N ASN A 152 4.74 13.15 7.09
CA ASN A 152 3.89 13.16 5.91
C ASN A 152 4.71 13.11 4.61
N GLY A 153 6.02 13.40 4.70
CA GLY A 153 6.90 13.56 3.56
C GLY A 153 6.47 14.74 2.66
N SER A 154 7.13 14.89 1.52
CA SER A 154 6.67 15.80 0.45
C SER A 154 5.73 15.11 -0.55
N LEU A 155 5.64 13.79 -0.49
CA LEU A 155 4.94 12.94 -1.44
C LEU A 155 4.29 11.74 -0.73
N ILE A 156 3.04 11.47 -1.12
CA ILE A 156 2.29 10.27 -0.79
C ILE A 156 1.92 9.57 -2.10
N ASP A 157 2.35 8.32 -2.27
CA ASP A 157 1.88 7.48 -3.38
C ASP A 157 0.82 6.52 -2.83
N ALA A 158 -0.44 6.81 -3.15
CA ALA A 158 -1.57 6.06 -2.64
C ALA A 158 -2.13 5.07 -3.66
N THR A 159 -2.61 3.92 -3.20
CA THR A 159 -3.30 2.93 -4.05
C THR A 159 -4.81 3.03 -3.83
N ALA A 160 -5.56 3.12 -4.93
CA ALA A 160 -7.02 3.09 -4.92
C ALA A 160 -7.50 1.83 -5.64
N PHE A 161 -8.24 0.96 -4.94
CA PHE A 161 -8.77 -0.27 -5.52
C PHE A 161 -9.96 -0.02 -6.44
N PHE A 162 -9.94 -0.68 -7.60
CA PHE A 162 -10.95 -0.53 -8.63
C PHE A 162 -12.12 -1.52 -8.50
N ARG A 163 -12.15 -2.41 -7.49
CA ARG A 163 -13.05 -3.59 -7.54
C ARG A 163 -13.75 -4.04 -6.27
N ASP A 164 -14.11 -3.15 -5.35
CA ASP A 164 -15.14 -3.49 -4.36
C ASP A 164 -16.54 -3.32 -4.97
N LEU A 165 -16.91 -4.39 -5.69
CA LEU A 165 -18.21 -5.02 -6.00
C LEU A 165 -19.50 -4.16 -6.12
N GLU A 166 -20.21 -4.40 -7.23
CA GLU A 166 -21.53 -3.87 -7.68
C GLU A 166 -21.61 -2.45 -8.27
N GLU A 167 -20.62 -1.57 -8.08
CA GLU A 167 -20.64 -0.20 -8.64
C GLU A 167 -19.82 -0.01 -9.94
N TRP A 168 -19.63 -1.05 -10.75
CA TRP A 168 -18.92 -0.94 -12.05
C TRP A 168 -19.68 -0.19 -13.16
N SER A 169 -20.85 0.39 -12.90
CA SER A 169 -21.47 1.38 -13.80
C SER A 169 -20.86 2.79 -13.68
N TRP A 170 -19.85 2.98 -12.82
CA TRP A 170 -19.22 4.28 -12.56
C TRP A 170 -17.68 4.15 -12.45
N LEU A 171 -16.93 4.29 -13.55
CA LEU A 171 -15.45 4.54 -13.52
C LEU A 171 -15.11 5.96 -13.06
N VAL A 172 -15.84 6.37 -12.04
CA VAL A 172 -15.91 7.64 -11.39
C VAL A 172 -16.23 7.20 -9.99
N PRO A 173 -15.32 7.34 -8.99
CA PRO A 173 -15.75 7.29 -7.60
C PRO A 173 -17.04 8.11 -7.56
N ASN A 174 -18.19 7.50 -7.22
CA ASN A 174 -19.49 8.16 -7.36
C ASN A 174 -19.33 9.63 -6.94
N ARG A 175 -19.87 10.62 -7.67
CA ARG A 175 -19.46 12.05 -7.59
C ARG A 175 -19.00 12.53 -6.19
N ARG A 176 -19.66 12.06 -5.13
CA ARG A 176 -19.29 12.20 -3.71
C ARG A 176 -17.87 11.71 -3.35
N SER A 177 -17.48 10.48 -3.66
CA SER A 177 -16.13 9.95 -3.43
C SER A 177 -15.05 10.75 -4.18
N ARG A 178 -15.30 11.20 -5.42
CA ARG A 178 -14.37 12.08 -6.14
C ARG A 178 -14.20 13.42 -5.44
N ILE A 179 -15.29 14.01 -4.96
CA ILE A 179 -15.26 15.26 -4.20
C ILE A 179 -14.44 15.10 -2.92
N LYS A 180 -14.60 13.99 -2.19
CA LYS A 180 -13.78 13.68 -1.01
C LYS A 180 -12.29 13.61 -1.37
N LEU A 181 -11.92 12.81 -2.37
CA LEU A 181 -10.52 12.68 -2.78
C LEU A 181 -9.93 14.02 -3.24
N ALA A 182 -10.64 14.79 -4.07
CA ALA A 182 -10.21 16.12 -4.51
C ALA A 182 -10.00 17.07 -3.32
N LYS A 183 -10.84 16.97 -2.30
CA LYS A 183 -10.74 17.77 -1.08
C LYS A 183 -9.54 17.36 -0.22
N VAL A 184 -9.30 16.05 -0.05
CA VAL A 184 -8.09 15.53 0.61
C VAL A 184 -6.83 16.03 -0.09
N MET A 185 -6.80 16.00 -1.42
CA MET A 185 -5.68 16.52 -2.21
C MET A 185 -5.48 18.02 -2.05
N LEU A 186 -6.57 18.80 -1.99
CA LEU A 186 -6.49 20.24 -1.77
C LEU A 186 -5.85 20.54 -0.40
N ILE A 187 -6.26 19.82 0.64
CA ILE A 187 -5.70 19.98 1.99
C ILE A 187 -4.23 19.56 1.99
N ALA A 188 -3.88 18.42 1.38
CA ALA A 188 -2.48 18.00 1.25
C ALA A 188 -1.61 19.09 0.61
N ARG A 189 -2.08 19.70 -0.49
CA ARG A 189 -1.37 20.80 -1.17
C ARG A 189 -1.20 22.03 -0.28
N GLN A 190 -2.18 22.38 0.55
CA GLN A 190 -2.08 23.48 1.51
C GLN A 190 -0.97 23.24 2.54
N HIS A 191 -0.64 21.97 2.80
CA HIS A 191 0.45 21.54 3.67
C HIS A 191 1.75 21.21 2.91
N GLY A 192 1.82 21.51 1.61
CA GLY A 192 3.02 21.28 0.78
C GLY A 192 3.25 19.81 0.40
N ILE A 193 2.21 18.98 0.47
CA ILE A 193 2.28 17.54 0.20
C ILE A 193 1.64 17.23 -1.14
N GLN A 194 2.36 16.49 -1.99
CA GLN A 194 1.81 15.93 -3.22
C GLN A 194 1.18 14.56 -2.93
N ILE A 195 0.00 14.29 -3.49
CA ILE A 195 -0.59 12.94 -3.52
C ILE A 195 -0.61 12.47 -4.97
N ARG A 196 -0.14 11.26 -5.21
CA ARG A 196 -0.21 10.54 -6.49
C ARG A 196 -1.00 9.26 -6.30
N TYR A 197 -1.83 8.88 -7.27
CA TYR A 197 -2.62 7.65 -7.18
C TYR A 197 -2.10 6.56 -8.11
N PHE A 198 -2.17 5.33 -7.62
CA PHE A 198 -2.03 4.12 -8.39
C PHE A 198 -3.38 3.42 -8.49
N ALA A 199 -3.71 2.99 -9.71
CA ALA A 199 -4.89 2.20 -9.95
C ALA A 199 -4.66 0.74 -9.55
N GLY A 200 -5.28 0.33 -8.44
CA GLY A 200 -5.11 -0.98 -7.82
C GLY A 200 -5.96 -2.06 -8.45
N PHE A 201 -5.33 -3.15 -8.88
CA PHE A 201 -5.94 -4.39 -9.32
C PHE A 201 -5.46 -5.54 -8.44
N HIS A 202 -6.38 -6.46 -8.10
CA HIS A 202 -6.00 -7.68 -7.41
C HIS A 202 -5.43 -8.69 -8.43
N ARG A 203 -4.38 -9.41 -8.04
CA ARG A 203 -3.72 -10.43 -8.88
C ARG A 203 -4.65 -11.49 -9.43
N GLU A 204 -5.72 -11.82 -8.71
CA GLU A 204 -6.74 -12.79 -9.14
C GLU A 204 -7.40 -12.41 -10.48
N PHE A 205 -7.30 -11.13 -10.88
CA PHE A 205 -7.84 -10.63 -12.14
C PHE A 205 -6.82 -10.58 -13.27
N LEU A 206 -5.56 -10.98 -13.05
CA LEU A 206 -4.53 -11.00 -14.10
C LEU A 206 -4.91 -11.89 -15.29
N ASP A 207 -5.80 -12.87 -15.07
CA ASP A 207 -6.33 -13.69 -16.16
C ASP A 207 -7.14 -12.89 -17.20
N GLU A 208 -7.76 -11.77 -16.80
CA GLU A 208 -8.49 -10.88 -17.71
C GLU A 208 -7.55 -10.11 -18.67
N PHE A 209 -6.27 -9.94 -18.30
CA PHE A 209 -5.26 -9.16 -19.05
C PHE A 209 -4.56 -9.97 -20.15
N GLN A 210 -4.88 -11.26 -20.28
CA GLN A 210 -4.27 -12.15 -21.28
C GLN A 210 -4.85 -11.97 -22.68
N ILE A 211 -6.12 -11.56 -22.76
CA ILE A 211 -6.86 -11.46 -24.02
C ILE A 211 -6.69 -10.07 -24.66
N GLY A 212 -6.02 -9.15 -23.97
CA GLY A 212 -5.76 -7.78 -24.41
C GLY A 212 -5.73 -6.82 -23.22
N VAL A 213 -5.77 -5.52 -23.52
CA VAL A 213 -5.99 -4.48 -22.50
C VAL A 213 -7.42 -4.65 -21.97
N PRO A 214 -7.63 -4.98 -20.67
CA PRO A 214 -8.99 -5.17 -20.17
C PRO A 214 -9.82 -3.91 -20.30
N SER A 215 -11.14 -4.07 -20.36
CA SER A 215 -12.08 -2.94 -20.40
C SER A 215 -11.79 -1.91 -19.31
N ALA A 216 -11.39 -2.36 -18.12
CA ALA A 216 -11.01 -1.51 -17.01
C ALA A 216 -9.86 -0.54 -17.33
N LEU A 217 -8.83 -0.98 -18.06
CA LEU A 217 -7.73 -0.12 -18.49
C LEU A 217 -8.14 0.80 -19.65
N LEU A 218 -8.99 0.33 -20.56
CA LEU A 218 -9.54 1.17 -21.64
C LEU A 218 -10.43 2.28 -21.10
N ASP A 219 -11.15 2.01 -20.02
CA ASP A 219 -11.98 2.99 -19.36
C ASP A 219 -11.15 3.95 -18.51
N LEU A 220 -10.07 3.45 -17.90
CA LEU A 220 -9.05 4.27 -17.26
C LEU A 220 -8.45 5.26 -18.27
N GLU A 221 -8.02 4.80 -19.44
CA GLU A 221 -7.43 5.60 -20.52
C GLU A 221 -8.35 6.77 -20.94
N LYS A 222 -9.67 6.58 -20.93
CA LYS A 222 -10.65 7.62 -21.24
C LYS A 222 -10.91 8.58 -20.08
N SER A 223 -10.43 8.28 -18.88
CA SER A 223 -10.65 9.09 -17.69
C SER A 223 -9.85 10.40 -17.76
N PRO A 224 -10.44 11.56 -17.40
CA PRO A 224 -9.67 12.78 -17.23
C PRO A 224 -8.58 12.66 -16.15
N ASP A 225 -8.71 11.66 -15.26
CA ASP A 225 -7.73 11.38 -14.21
C ASP A 225 -6.41 10.80 -14.76
N MET A 226 -6.34 10.43 -16.05
CA MET A 226 -5.13 9.95 -16.75
C MET A 226 -4.40 11.05 -17.55
N ASP A 227 -4.84 12.31 -17.51
CA ASP A 227 -4.16 13.42 -18.21
C ASP A 227 -2.70 13.57 -17.69
N PRO A 228 -1.66 13.47 -18.53
CA PRO A 228 -0.27 13.63 -18.10
C PRO A 228 0.05 14.98 -17.42
N LYS A 229 -0.74 16.04 -17.71
CA LYS A 229 -0.51 17.39 -17.17
C LYS A 229 -1.26 17.66 -15.87
N ASN A 230 -2.46 17.10 -15.73
CA ASN A 230 -3.40 17.45 -14.65
C ASN A 230 -4.09 16.24 -13.98
N GLY A 231 -3.82 15.04 -14.47
CA GLY A 231 -4.39 13.79 -14.00
C GLY A 231 -3.94 13.43 -12.60
N LEU A 232 -4.70 12.53 -11.99
CA LEU A 232 -4.51 12.05 -10.63
C LEU A 232 -3.71 10.75 -10.59
N ILE A 233 -3.71 10.00 -11.69
CA ILE A 233 -3.20 8.63 -11.75
C ILE A 233 -1.79 8.65 -12.32
N ASN A 234 -0.86 8.10 -11.57
CA ASN A 234 0.57 8.03 -11.87
C ASN A 234 1.05 6.60 -12.08
N GLY A 235 0.19 5.61 -11.87
CA GLY A 235 0.57 4.22 -12.06
C GLY A 235 -0.56 3.23 -11.97
N ILE A 236 -0.23 1.99 -12.28
CA ILE A 236 -1.04 0.80 -12.04
C ILE A 236 -0.38 0.02 -10.90
N ASP A 237 -1.16 -0.49 -9.96
CA ASP A 237 -0.68 -1.30 -8.84
C ASP A 237 -1.33 -2.67 -8.84
N ILE A 238 -0.50 -3.73 -8.84
CA ILE A 238 -0.94 -5.13 -8.84
C ILE A 238 -0.69 -5.71 -7.44
N THR A 239 -1.78 -5.96 -6.73
CA THR A 239 -1.85 -6.26 -5.28
C THR A 239 -2.34 -7.70 -5.00
N GLY A 240 -2.39 -8.11 -3.73
CA GLY A 240 -3.07 -9.36 -3.33
C GLY A 240 -2.15 -10.47 -2.86
N SER A 241 -1.13 -10.15 -2.07
CA SER A 241 -0.11 -11.11 -1.59
C SER A 241 -0.33 -11.62 -0.15
N ILE A 242 -1.24 -10.98 0.61
CA ILE A 242 -1.24 -11.04 2.08
C ILE A 242 -1.54 -12.45 2.63
N PHE A 243 -2.42 -13.22 1.97
CA PHE A 243 -2.85 -14.56 2.41
C PHE A 243 -2.29 -15.69 1.55
N ASP A 244 -1.18 -15.44 0.87
CA ASP A 244 -0.62 -16.27 -0.18
C ASP A 244 -1.38 -16.19 -1.51
N ASP A 245 -0.58 -16.16 -2.56
CA ASP A 245 -0.95 -15.97 -3.94
C ASP A 245 -2.00 -17.03 -4.34
N PRO A 246 -3.08 -16.71 -5.09
CA PRO A 246 -3.91 -17.74 -5.72
C PRO A 246 -3.08 -18.71 -6.60
N TYR A 247 -1.85 -18.33 -6.96
CA TYR A 247 -0.85 -19.17 -7.63
C TYR A 247 0.18 -19.82 -6.69
N ALA A 248 0.06 -19.70 -5.35
CA ALA A 248 0.94 -20.29 -4.34
C ALA A 248 0.67 -21.77 -4.03
N ASN A 249 -0.19 -22.44 -4.82
CA ASN A 249 -0.30 -23.89 -4.73
C ASN A 249 1.12 -24.50 -4.84
N ASP A 250 1.40 -25.56 -4.09
CA ASP A 250 2.68 -26.29 -3.92
C ASP A 250 3.33 -26.83 -5.22
N ILE A 251 2.93 -26.32 -6.38
CA ILE A 251 3.47 -26.62 -7.69
C ILE A 251 4.66 -25.70 -7.92
N LEU A 252 5.85 -26.25 -7.65
CA LEU A 252 7.12 -25.71 -8.15
C LEU A 252 6.98 -25.37 -9.64
N PHE A 253 7.06 -24.07 -9.96
CA PHE A 253 7.32 -23.51 -11.28
C PHE A 253 6.58 -24.19 -12.46
N ASP A 254 5.25 -24.08 -12.49
CA ASP A 254 4.51 -24.37 -13.72
C ASP A 254 4.81 -23.29 -14.77
N ASP A 255 5.66 -23.63 -15.74
CA ASP A 255 6.03 -22.76 -16.85
C ASP A 255 4.80 -22.20 -17.59
N THR A 256 3.70 -22.96 -17.66
CA THR A 256 2.46 -22.49 -18.30
C THR A 256 1.84 -21.35 -17.51
N ALA A 257 1.79 -21.47 -16.17
CA ALA A 257 1.31 -20.41 -15.29
C ALA A 257 2.26 -19.19 -15.32
N VAL A 258 3.57 -19.40 -15.40
CA VAL A 258 4.57 -18.32 -15.51
C VAL A 258 4.36 -17.53 -16.80
N GLU A 259 4.30 -18.20 -17.96
CA GLU A 259 4.08 -17.54 -19.25
C GLU A 259 2.76 -16.77 -19.28
N ARG A 260 1.73 -17.36 -18.66
CA ARG A 260 0.41 -16.76 -18.55
C ARG A 260 0.44 -15.43 -17.79
N VAL A 261 1.07 -15.41 -16.61
CA VAL A 261 1.24 -14.18 -15.81
C VAL A 261 2.18 -13.20 -16.51
N LEU A 262 3.27 -13.67 -17.10
CA LEU A 262 4.24 -12.84 -17.82
C LEU A 262 3.60 -12.09 -19.00
N SER A 263 2.71 -12.75 -19.74
CA SER A 263 1.95 -12.12 -20.83
C SER A 263 1.10 -10.95 -20.33
N ALA A 264 0.34 -11.15 -19.25
CA ALA A 264 -0.46 -10.10 -18.62
C ALA A 264 0.42 -8.93 -18.12
N LEU A 265 1.54 -9.22 -17.47
CA LEU A 265 2.50 -8.22 -17.00
C LEU A 265 3.14 -7.43 -18.15
N LYS A 266 3.42 -8.06 -19.30
CA LYS A 266 3.93 -7.37 -20.50
C LYS A 266 2.89 -6.41 -21.10
N THR A 267 1.62 -6.81 -21.12
CA THR A 267 0.51 -5.93 -21.52
C THR A 267 0.43 -4.71 -20.61
N LEU A 268 0.47 -4.93 -19.29
CA LEU A 268 0.46 -3.86 -18.28
C LEU A 268 1.66 -2.92 -18.39
N ALA A 269 2.87 -3.47 -18.55
CA ALA A 269 4.08 -2.66 -18.71
C ALA A 269 4.04 -1.81 -19.99
N SER A 270 3.50 -2.37 -21.08
CA SER A 270 3.32 -1.64 -22.34
C SER A 270 2.29 -0.53 -22.21
N PHE A 271 1.16 -0.79 -21.55
CA PHE A 271 0.16 0.23 -21.22
C PHE A 271 0.78 1.36 -20.39
N CYS A 272 1.50 1.02 -19.32
CA CYS A 272 2.13 2.02 -18.47
C CYS A 272 3.13 2.87 -19.25
N TYR A 273 3.95 2.26 -20.11
CA TYR A 273 4.88 2.99 -20.96
C TYR A 273 4.19 3.97 -21.91
N MET A 274 3.11 3.55 -22.60
CA MET A 274 2.38 4.41 -23.54
C MET A 274 1.74 5.65 -22.88
N HIS A 275 1.43 5.54 -21.58
CA HIS A 275 0.77 6.60 -20.81
C HIS A 275 1.69 7.27 -19.78
N GLU A 276 3.01 7.07 -19.86
CA GLU A 276 3.99 7.65 -18.93
C GLU A 276 3.70 7.33 -17.46
N LEU A 277 3.14 6.16 -17.21
CA LEU A 277 2.78 5.65 -15.89
C LEU A 277 3.84 4.70 -15.32
N HIS A 278 3.79 4.53 -14.00
CA HIS A 278 4.57 3.54 -13.27
C HIS A 278 3.79 2.23 -13.15
N LEU A 279 4.46 1.09 -13.24
CA LEU A 279 3.89 -0.21 -12.90
C LEU A 279 4.40 -0.65 -11.52
N ARG A 280 3.52 -0.74 -10.53
CA ARG A 280 3.81 -1.28 -9.20
C ARG A 280 3.32 -2.72 -9.10
N LEU A 281 4.16 -3.59 -8.57
CA LEU A 281 3.93 -5.03 -8.42
C LEU A 281 4.28 -5.45 -7.00
N HIS A 282 3.31 -5.94 -6.25
CA HIS A 282 3.44 -6.43 -4.87
C HIS A 282 4.18 -7.78 -4.78
N ALA A 283 5.38 -7.88 -5.32
CA ALA A 283 6.13 -9.12 -5.34
C ALA A 283 7.00 -9.27 -4.08
N PHE A 284 7.27 -10.50 -3.65
CA PHE A 284 8.20 -10.79 -2.56
C PHE A 284 7.84 -10.23 -1.17
N GLU A 285 6.55 -10.06 -0.86
CA GLU A 285 6.11 -9.57 0.46
C GLU A 285 6.00 -10.69 1.49
N ALA A 286 5.21 -11.73 1.20
CA ALA A 286 5.02 -12.90 2.06
C ALA A 286 5.89 -14.10 1.65
N SER A 287 6.04 -14.30 0.34
CA SER A 287 6.74 -15.46 -0.24
C SER A 287 7.59 -15.02 -1.43
N ALA A 288 8.56 -15.87 -1.78
CA ALA A 288 9.31 -15.76 -3.02
C ALA A 288 9.13 -17.00 -3.92
N GLN A 289 8.06 -17.76 -3.67
CA GLN A 289 7.72 -19.01 -4.35
C GLN A 289 6.31 -18.85 -4.93
N ALA A 290 6.23 -18.65 -6.24
CA ALA A 290 5.00 -18.66 -7.04
C ALA A 290 5.35 -18.33 -8.51
N PRO A 291 4.51 -18.76 -9.48
CA PRO A 291 4.62 -18.34 -10.87
C PRO A 291 4.65 -16.81 -11.06
N PHE A 292 3.99 -16.05 -10.17
CA PHE A 292 3.97 -14.59 -10.23
C PHE A 292 5.37 -13.99 -10.08
N HIS A 293 6.15 -14.42 -9.09
CA HIS A 293 7.48 -13.87 -8.81
C HIS A 293 8.48 -14.16 -9.94
N GLU A 294 8.39 -15.36 -10.51
CA GLU A 294 9.17 -15.74 -11.70
C GLU A 294 8.77 -14.87 -12.91
N ALA A 295 7.47 -14.66 -13.13
CA ALA A 295 6.99 -13.78 -14.19
C ALA A 295 7.44 -12.32 -14.00
N VAL A 296 7.51 -11.82 -12.76
CA VAL A 296 8.06 -10.48 -12.46
C VAL A 296 9.55 -10.41 -12.82
N ALA A 297 10.35 -11.40 -12.42
CA ALA A 297 11.77 -11.43 -12.77
C ALA A 297 11.98 -11.49 -14.29
N ARG A 298 11.25 -12.38 -14.98
CA ARG A 298 11.29 -12.49 -16.44
C ARG A 298 10.80 -11.23 -17.15
N LEU A 299 9.79 -10.55 -16.62
CA LEU A 299 9.37 -9.25 -17.14
C LEU A 299 10.55 -8.29 -17.17
N VAL A 300 11.27 -8.14 -16.05
CA VAL A 300 12.42 -7.23 -15.94
C VAL A 300 13.55 -7.61 -16.91
N GLU A 301 13.87 -8.90 -17.02
CA GLU A 301 14.93 -9.41 -17.90
C GLU A 301 14.58 -9.25 -19.40
N GLU A 302 13.32 -9.51 -19.74
CA GLU A 302 12.86 -9.55 -21.12
C GLU A 302 12.39 -8.19 -21.65
N LEU A 303 12.08 -7.22 -20.78
CA LEU A 303 11.49 -5.94 -21.19
C LEU A 303 12.39 -5.18 -22.18
N LYS A 304 11.83 -4.82 -23.34
CA LYS A 304 12.55 -4.08 -24.39
C LYS A 304 12.16 -2.60 -24.48
N ILE A 305 11.18 -2.19 -23.68
CA ILE A 305 10.64 -0.82 -23.62
C ILE A 305 11.11 -0.09 -22.35
N PRO A 306 11.21 1.25 -22.37
CA PRO A 306 11.52 2.04 -21.17
C PRO A 306 10.35 2.11 -20.17
N ALA A 307 10.25 1.17 -19.24
CA ALA A 307 9.24 1.22 -18.18
C ALA A 307 9.86 1.50 -16.80
N ILE A 308 9.09 2.16 -15.94
CA ILE A 308 9.36 2.27 -14.51
C ILE A 308 8.58 1.18 -13.78
N ILE A 309 9.31 0.23 -13.20
CA ILE A 309 8.74 -0.87 -12.42
C ILE A 309 9.07 -0.63 -10.94
N ARG A 310 8.07 -0.72 -10.08
CA ARG A 310 8.21 -0.62 -8.62
C ARG A 310 7.81 -1.97 -8.02
N ILE A 311 8.71 -2.56 -7.26
CA ILE A 311 8.43 -3.78 -6.52
C ILE A 311 7.99 -3.36 -5.12
N GLY A 312 6.70 -3.55 -4.83
CA GLY A 312 6.11 -3.31 -3.53
C GLY A 312 6.65 -4.33 -2.54
N HIS A 313 7.11 -3.85 -1.38
CA HIS A 313 7.75 -4.63 -0.32
C HIS A 313 9.06 -5.32 -0.74
N ALA A 314 9.71 -5.98 0.22
CA ALA A 314 11.02 -6.60 0.02
C ALA A 314 11.31 -7.77 0.97
N ALA A 315 10.34 -8.19 1.79
CA ALA A 315 10.58 -9.09 2.92
C ALA A 315 11.16 -10.46 2.51
N ALA A 316 10.69 -11.01 1.40
CA ALA A 316 11.15 -12.31 0.88
C ALA A 316 12.24 -12.19 -0.21
N LEU A 317 12.75 -10.98 -0.49
CA LEU A 317 13.84 -10.82 -1.45
C LEU A 317 15.13 -11.45 -0.93
N ASN A 318 15.81 -12.18 -1.81
CA ASN A 318 17.09 -12.82 -1.53
C ASN A 318 18.07 -12.54 -2.70
N PRO A 319 19.37 -12.89 -2.56
CA PRO A 319 20.36 -12.60 -3.58
C PRO A 319 20.04 -13.17 -4.98
N TYR A 320 19.33 -14.31 -5.05
CA TYR A 320 18.90 -14.89 -6.33
C TYR A 320 17.92 -13.96 -7.04
N TRP A 321 16.82 -13.56 -6.38
CA TRP A 321 15.83 -12.66 -6.98
C TRP A 321 16.41 -11.28 -7.28
N MET A 322 17.22 -10.73 -6.38
CA MET A 322 17.85 -9.43 -6.60
C MET A 322 18.73 -9.41 -7.85
N SER A 323 19.45 -10.50 -8.15
CA SER A 323 20.27 -10.58 -9.37
C SER A 323 19.44 -10.51 -10.64
N ARG A 324 18.21 -11.03 -10.62
CA ARG A 324 17.29 -11.02 -11.75
C ARG A 324 16.51 -9.71 -11.89
N LEU A 325 16.33 -9.00 -10.77
CA LEU A 325 15.75 -7.66 -10.75
C LEU A 325 16.76 -6.56 -11.15
N GLN A 326 18.04 -6.90 -11.35
CA GLN A 326 19.01 -5.96 -11.94
C GLN A 326 18.62 -5.71 -13.39
N ALA A 327 17.87 -4.63 -13.58
CA ALA A 327 17.28 -4.31 -14.85
C ALA A 327 18.35 -3.95 -15.90
N PRO A 328 18.16 -4.35 -17.17
CA PRO A 328 18.90 -3.75 -18.26
C PRO A 328 18.63 -2.25 -18.30
N LEU A 329 19.56 -1.44 -18.84
CA LEU A 329 19.51 0.04 -18.90
C LEU A 329 18.17 0.65 -19.35
N ARG A 330 17.30 -0.12 -20.02
CA ARG A 330 15.99 0.32 -20.50
C ARG A 330 14.92 0.31 -19.42
N ALA A 331 14.88 -0.67 -18.52
CA ALA A 331 13.89 -0.71 -17.44
C ALA A 331 14.50 -0.08 -16.17
N LYS A 332 13.71 0.73 -15.46
CA LYS A 332 14.11 1.27 -14.17
C LYS A 332 13.32 0.58 -13.07
N VAL A 333 13.99 -0.28 -12.32
CA VAL A 333 13.39 -1.01 -11.20
C VAL A 333 13.68 -0.27 -9.91
N PHE A 334 12.64 -0.07 -9.09
CA PHE A 334 12.75 0.39 -7.71
C PHE A 334 12.19 -0.67 -6.79
N VAL A 335 12.78 -0.84 -5.62
CA VAL A 335 12.20 -1.64 -4.54
C VAL A 335 11.63 -0.70 -3.49
N GLU A 336 10.39 -0.89 -3.11
CA GLU A 336 9.72 -0.18 -2.01
C GLU A 336 9.78 -1.08 -0.78
N MET A 337 10.38 -0.61 0.31
CA MET A 337 10.46 -1.37 1.55
C MET A 337 9.71 -0.62 2.64
N ASN A 338 8.80 -1.34 3.29
CA ASN A 338 7.91 -0.79 4.31
C ASN A 338 8.14 -1.56 5.62
N PRO A 339 9.18 -1.22 6.41
CA PRO A 339 9.71 -2.15 7.40
C PRO A 339 8.72 -2.58 8.48
N ARG A 340 7.79 -1.70 8.88
CA ARG A 340 6.78 -2.01 9.89
C ARG A 340 5.68 -2.89 9.36
N SER A 341 5.17 -2.61 8.17
CA SER A 341 4.26 -3.52 7.47
C SER A 341 4.91 -4.90 7.27
N ASN A 342 6.18 -4.93 6.85
CA ASN A 342 6.93 -6.18 6.69
C ASN A 342 7.14 -6.98 7.98
N GLU A 343 7.45 -6.30 9.09
CA GLU A 343 7.61 -6.93 10.41
C GLU A 343 6.26 -7.43 10.95
N ASN A 344 5.20 -6.63 10.86
CA ASN A 344 3.90 -6.96 11.46
C ASN A 344 3.13 -8.00 10.65
N LEU A 345 3.11 -7.88 9.32
CA LEU A 345 2.30 -8.73 8.45
C LEU A 345 3.06 -9.96 7.97
N PHE A 346 4.38 -9.87 7.76
CA PHE A 346 5.17 -10.96 7.19
C PHE A 346 6.23 -11.53 8.15
N GLY A 347 6.34 -10.99 9.36
CA GLY A 347 7.23 -11.52 10.41
C GLY A 347 8.71 -11.37 10.10
N THR A 348 9.07 -10.50 9.15
CA THR A 348 10.48 -10.31 8.78
C THR A 348 11.13 -9.33 9.76
N PRO A 349 12.14 -9.75 10.55
CA PRO A 349 12.78 -8.88 11.52
C PRO A 349 13.46 -7.67 10.85
N ILE A 350 13.47 -6.53 11.54
CA ILE A 350 14.11 -5.29 11.03
C ILE A 350 15.58 -5.49 10.66
N ASP A 351 16.33 -6.30 11.41
CA ASP A 351 17.74 -6.58 11.09
C ASP A 351 17.89 -7.33 9.75
N GLN A 352 16.98 -8.24 9.43
CA GLN A 352 16.96 -8.93 8.14
C GLN A 352 16.60 -7.96 7.00
N LEU A 353 15.61 -7.08 7.21
CA LEU A 353 15.25 -6.04 6.24
C LEU A 353 16.41 -5.06 5.97
N ARG A 354 17.21 -4.75 7.00
CA ARG A 354 18.44 -3.96 6.84
C ARG A 354 19.44 -4.69 5.95
N ASP A 355 19.65 -5.98 6.15
CA ASP A 355 20.60 -6.75 5.35
C ASP A 355 20.15 -6.85 3.89
N ILE A 356 18.85 -6.97 3.64
CA ILE A 356 18.22 -6.86 2.31
C ILE A 356 18.48 -5.48 1.70
N ALA A 357 18.25 -4.39 2.44
CA ALA A 357 18.49 -3.03 1.98
C ALA A 357 19.96 -2.77 1.61
N LEU A 358 20.90 -3.28 2.43
CA LEU A 358 22.33 -3.21 2.15
C LEU A 358 22.70 -3.95 0.87
N GLU A 359 22.11 -5.13 0.64
CA GLU A 359 22.37 -5.93 -0.55
C GLU A 359 21.80 -5.28 -1.82
N LEU A 360 20.59 -4.72 -1.76
CA LEU A 360 20.01 -3.92 -2.85
C LEU A 360 20.93 -2.75 -3.22
N ASN A 361 21.45 -2.03 -2.21
CA ASN A 361 22.39 -0.93 -2.42
C ASN A 361 23.72 -1.40 -3.04
N ARG A 362 24.27 -2.55 -2.64
CA ARG A 362 25.47 -3.14 -3.27
C ARG A 362 25.25 -3.51 -4.73
N ARG A 363 24.01 -3.85 -5.09
CA ARG A 363 23.58 -4.22 -6.45
C ARG A 363 23.13 -3.03 -7.30
N GLU A 364 23.24 -1.82 -6.76
CA GLU A 364 22.79 -0.58 -7.39
C GLU A 364 21.30 -0.59 -7.75
N ILE A 365 20.48 -1.34 -7.00
CA ILE A 365 19.01 -1.33 -7.15
C ILE A 365 18.45 -0.22 -6.26
N PRO A 366 17.79 0.80 -6.83
CA PRO A 366 17.18 1.88 -6.06
C PRO A 366 16.17 1.37 -5.03
N LEU A 367 16.36 1.79 -3.79
CA LEU A 367 15.47 1.48 -2.66
C LEU A 367 14.68 2.73 -2.27
N LEU A 368 13.38 2.58 -2.08
CA LEU A 368 12.46 3.55 -1.54
C LEU A 368 11.97 3.03 -0.19
N VAL A 369 12.11 3.81 0.88
CA VAL A 369 11.68 3.40 2.22
C VAL A 369 10.41 4.13 2.60
N GLY A 370 9.35 3.37 2.88
CA GLY A 370 8.05 3.88 3.28
C GLY A 370 7.58 3.39 4.64
N ALA A 371 6.42 3.92 5.06
CA ALA A 371 5.77 3.56 6.31
C ALA A 371 4.73 2.46 6.08
N ASP A 372 3.90 2.62 5.04
CA ASP A 372 2.79 1.74 4.67
C ASP A 372 1.81 1.58 5.83
N GLU A 373 0.62 2.14 5.67
CA GLU A 373 -0.53 1.93 6.55
C GLU A 373 -0.25 2.44 7.97
N ILE A 374 0.54 3.52 8.04
CA ILE A 374 1.09 4.10 9.27
C ILE A 374 0.03 4.35 10.34
N GLY A 375 -1.22 4.62 9.94
CA GLY A 375 -2.31 4.87 10.87
C GLY A 375 -2.84 3.61 11.56
N ILE A 376 -2.62 2.41 10.99
CA ILE A 376 -3.12 1.12 11.53
C ILE A 376 -2.15 0.56 12.58
N PHE A 377 -0.84 0.68 12.38
CA PHE A 377 0.14 0.13 13.33
C PHE A 377 0.33 1.07 14.53
N GLU A 378 -0.10 0.66 15.74
CA GLU A 378 0.13 1.45 16.96
C GLU A 378 1.62 1.76 17.16
N ASN A 379 1.93 2.97 17.67
CA ASN A 379 3.29 3.47 17.84
C ASN A 379 4.11 3.63 16.55
N ALA A 380 3.48 3.76 15.37
CA ALA A 380 4.17 4.06 14.12
C ALA A 380 4.76 5.48 14.02
N ALA A 381 4.92 6.20 15.14
CA ALA A 381 5.96 7.21 15.19
C ALA A 381 7.30 6.52 14.87
N PRO A 382 8.10 7.05 13.93
CA PRO A 382 9.32 6.44 13.47
C PRO A 382 10.35 6.53 14.60
N ASP A 383 10.33 5.53 15.48
CA ASP A 383 11.54 5.05 16.13
C ASP A 383 12.50 4.37 15.11
N LEU A 384 12.19 4.46 13.80
CA LEU A 384 13.17 4.44 12.70
C LEU A 384 14.24 5.55 12.85
N ASN A 385 14.03 6.53 13.75
CA ASN A 385 15.07 7.43 14.26
C ASN A 385 16.08 6.78 15.22
N LYS A 386 16.00 5.48 15.51
CA LYS A 386 17.19 4.75 16.00
C LYS A 386 18.15 4.48 14.83
N ALA A 387 18.76 5.56 14.32
CA ALA A 387 20.13 5.72 13.79
C ALA A 387 20.77 4.65 12.86
N ARG A 388 20.20 3.46 12.62
CA ARG A 388 20.91 2.29 12.06
C ARG A 388 20.59 1.97 10.60
N LEU A 389 19.48 2.47 10.06
CA LEU A 389 19.16 2.35 8.62
C LEU A 389 19.60 3.58 7.82
N GLN A 390 19.75 4.73 8.48
CA GLN A 390 20.11 6.01 7.84
C GLN A 390 21.62 6.16 7.59
N GLU A 391 22.47 5.48 8.36
CA GLU A 391 23.94 5.63 8.27
C GLU A 391 24.58 4.83 7.13
N THR A 392 23.86 3.90 6.49
CA THR A 392 24.49 2.79 5.75
C THR A 392 24.14 2.68 4.26
N CYS A 393 23.12 3.39 3.77
CA CYS A 393 22.69 3.28 2.36
C CYS A 393 22.77 4.63 1.63
N LYS A 394 23.44 4.65 0.46
CA LYS A 394 23.29 5.75 -0.51
C LYS A 394 21.93 5.60 -1.16
N ILE A 395 20.89 6.08 -0.48
CA ILE A 395 19.55 6.06 -1.04
C ILE A 395 19.46 7.19 -2.07
N HIS A 396 19.48 6.80 -3.35
CA HIS A 396 19.21 7.71 -4.45
C HIS A 396 17.72 8.06 -4.42
N PHE A 397 17.39 9.26 -3.95
CA PHE A 397 16.17 9.91 -4.41
C PHE A 397 16.39 10.22 -5.88
N ALA A 398 15.90 9.34 -6.75
CA ALA A 398 15.77 9.70 -8.13
C ALA A 398 14.84 10.90 -8.18
N ASP A 399 15.31 12.03 -8.69
CA ASP A 399 14.44 13.08 -9.19
C ASP A 399 13.52 12.39 -10.22
N LEU A 400 12.30 12.06 -9.78
CA LEU A 400 11.23 11.51 -10.61
C LEU A 400 10.67 12.67 -11.44
N VAL A 401 11.50 13.15 -12.36
CA VAL A 401 11.10 14.02 -13.46
C VAL A 401 11.36 13.19 -14.71
N LEU A 402 10.28 12.69 -15.31
CA LEU A 402 10.36 12.22 -16.69
C LEU A 402 10.80 13.43 -17.55
N PRO A 403 11.74 13.25 -18.50
CA PRO A 403 12.17 14.32 -19.38
C PRO A 403 11.03 14.90 -20.22
#